data_AF-A0A534A4Q0-F1
#
_entry.id   AF-A0A534A4Q0-F1
#
_cell.length_a   1.000
_cell.length_b   1.000
_cell.length_c   1.000
_cell.angle_alpha   90.00
_cell.angle_beta   90.00
_cell.angle_gamma   90.00
#
_symmetry.space_group_name_H-M   'P 1'
#
loop_
_entity.id
_entity.type
_entity.pdbx_description
1 polymer ?
#
loop_
_entity_poly.entity_id
_entity_poly.type
_entity_poly.pdbx_seq_one_letter_code
_entity_poly.pdbx_strand_id
1 'polypeptide(L)'
;MAEAGAGGDGPAVRLAPLRRAVLGSVRPRARPSIGLHLTENAVEFVLALHSHLPYVLNHGRWPHGSDWLCEAALDTYLPLLERLEELTAAGTPTPMTIGFTAVLANQLASPTFTREMDAFFAQRLAACDEAPAALNASGDAALVPLVGFWRSRFSRLQALF
;
A
#
# COMPACT_ATOMS: atom_id res chain seq x y z
N MET A 1 52.80 10.87 -13.73
CA MET A 1 52.90 9.96 -12.58
C MET A 1 51.92 10.44 -11.51
N ALA A 2 50.72 9.89 -11.51
CA ALA A 2 49.79 9.74 -10.38
C ALA A 2 48.55 9.02 -10.93
N GLU A 3 48.32 7.81 -10.42
CA GLU A 3 47.49 6.77 -11.00
C GLU A 3 46.00 6.92 -10.72
N ALA A 4 45.21 6.36 -11.63
CA ALA A 4 43.79 6.08 -11.46
C ALA A 4 43.59 4.93 -10.47
N GLY A 5 42.75 5.13 -9.46
CA GLY A 5 42.29 4.10 -8.54
C GLY A 5 40.77 4.05 -8.51
N ALA A 6 40.14 3.41 -9.51
CA ALA A 6 38.74 3.01 -9.45
C ALA A 6 38.67 1.73 -8.60
N GLY A 7 38.40 1.89 -7.31
CA GLY A 7 38.29 0.78 -6.37
C GLY A 7 36.90 0.13 -6.40
N GLY A 8 36.88 -1.16 -6.75
CA GLY A 8 36.08 -2.17 -6.05
C GLY A 8 34.67 -2.44 -6.58
N ASP A 9 34.56 -3.48 -7.41
CA ASP A 9 33.34 -4.23 -7.67
C ASP A 9 32.57 -4.58 -6.38
N GLY A 10 31.43 -3.92 -6.16
CA GLY A 10 30.37 -4.45 -5.29
C GLY A 10 29.75 -5.68 -5.96
N PRO A 11 29.21 -6.66 -5.21
CA PRO A 11 28.67 -7.86 -5.81
C PRO A 11 27.51 -7.48 -6.74
N ALA A 12 27.73 -7.68 -8.04
CA ALA A 12 26.71 -7.55 -9.07
C ALA A 12 25.45 -8.30 -8.61
N VAL A 13 24.32 -7.61 -8.60
CA VAL A 13 23.00 -8.23 -8.40
C VAL A 13 22.82 -9.25 -9.51
N ARG A 14 23.14 -10.52 -9.22
CA ARG A 14 22.85 -11.63 -10.12
C ARG A 14 21.36 -11.89 -10.07
N LEU A 15 20.63 -11.29 -11.00
CA LEU A 15 19.28 -11.75 -11.34
C LEU A 15 19.41 -13.23 -11.73
N ALA A 16 18.93 -14.11 -10.86
CA ALA A 16 18.85 -15.53 -11.19
C ALA A 16 18.04 -15.67 -12.50
N PRO A 17 18.48 -16.52 -13.44
CA PRO A 17 17.67 -16.77 -14.63
C PRO A 17 16.31 -17.26 -14.16
N LEU A 18 15.24 -16.65 -14.67
CA LEU A 18 13.88 -17.12 -14.46
C LEU A 18 13.82 -18.56 -14.98
N ARG A 19 13.93 -19.54 -14.07
CA ARG A 19 13.96 -20.97 -14.40
C ARG A 19 12.64 -21.49 -14.97
N ARG A 20 11.66 -20.61 -15.21
CA ARG A 20 10.33 -20.95 -15.71
C ARG A 20 9.78 -19.82 -16.55
N ALA A 21 9.22 -20.14 -17.71
CA ALA A 21 8.42 -19.22 -18.49
C ALA A 21 7.33 -18.61 -17.58
N VAL A 22 7.34 -17.28 -17.41
CA VAL A 22 6.32 -16.54 -16.65
C VAL A 22 4.96 -16.57 -17.38
N LEU A 23 4.97 -16.94 -18.65
CA LEU A 23 3.77 -17.18 -19.47
C LEU A 23 3.33 -18.64 -19.36
N GLY A 24 2.99 -19.08 -18.15
CA GLY A 24 2.09 -20.22 -18.02
C GLY A 24 0.70 -19.78 -18.49
N SER A 25 0.03 -20.59 -19.32
CA SER A 25 -1.41 -20.46 -19.53
C SER A 25 -2.08 -20.33 -18.16
N VAL A 26 -2.64 -19.16 -17.87
CA VAL A 26 -3.52 -18.98 -16.72
C VAL A 26 -4.71 -19.88 -17.03
N ARG A 27 -4.73 -21.07 -16.43
CA ARG A 27 -5.89 -21.94 -16.52
C ARG A 27 -7.09 -21.13 -16.04
N PRO A 28 -8.19 -21.04 -16.80
CA PRO A 28 -9.38 -20.40 -16.29
C PRO A 28 -9.73 -21.09 -14.97
N ARG A 29 -9.68 -20.33 -13.87
CA ARG A 29 -10.12 -20.82 -12.57
C ARG A 29 -11.57 -21.23 -12.77
N ALA A 30 -11.91 -22.48 -12.43
CA ALA A 30 -13.31 -22.91 -12.44
C ALA A 30 -14.10 -21.88 -11.64
N ARG A 31 -15.00 -21.15 -12.30
CA ARG A 31 -15.93 -20.23 -11.63
C ARG A 31 -16.74 -21.14 -10.70
N PRO A 32 -16.64 -21.03 -9.35
CA PRO A 32 -17.67 -21.65 -8.53
C PRO A 32 -18.99 -21.07 -9.04
N SER A 33 -19.98 -21.93 -9.23
CA SER A 33 -21.35 -21.47 -9.48
C SER A 33 -21.78 -20.71 -8.24
N ILE A 34 -21.45 -19.41 -8.20
CA ILE A 34 -22.08 -18.47 -7.30
C ILE A 34 -23.56 -18.59 -7.66
N GLY A 35 -24.37 -19.05 -6.70
CA GLY A 35 -25.83 -19.07 -6.82
C GLY A 35 -26.37 -17.64 -6.86
N LEU A 36 -25.91 -16.85 -7.84
CA LEU A 36 -26.49 -15.58 -8.18
C LEU A 36 -27.69 -15.93 -9.04
N HIS A 37 -28.89 -15.74 -8.52
CA HIS A 37 -30.09 -15.70 -9.33
C HIS A 37 -29.94 -14.54 -10.31
N LEU A 38 -29.38 -14.83 -11.48
CA LEU A 38 -29.25 -13.88 -12.57
C LEU A 38 -30.65 -13.76 -13.21
N THR A 39 -31.31 -12.65 -12.90
CA THR A 39 -32.49 -12.18 -13.66
C THR A 39 -32.12 -12.08 -15.13
N GLU A 40 -33.08 -12.26 -16.04
CA GLU A 40 -32.90 -12.46 -17.50
C GLU A 40 -32.09 -11.41 -18.29
N ASN A 41 -31.55 -10.37 -17.62
CA ASN A 41 -30.56 -9.44 -18.14
C ASN A 41 -29.31 -9.44 -17.23
N ALA A 42 -28.47 -10.47 -17.34
CA ALA A 42 -27.23 -10.56 -16.57
C ALA A 42 -26.15 -9.60 -17.13
N VAL A 43 -25.76 -8.60 -16.33
CA VAL A 43 -24.59 -7.76 -16.62
C VAL A 43 -23.38 -8.33 -15.87
N GLU A 44 -22.30 -8.62 -16.59
CA GLU A 44 -21.01 -8.94 -15.95
C GLU A 44 -20.32 -7.64 -15.53
N PHE A 45 -20.07 -7.49 -14.23
CA PHE A 45 -19.28 -6.38 -13.67
C PHE A 45 -17.86 -6.86 -13.35
N VAL A 46 -16.86 -6.10 -13.78
CA VAL A 46 -15.44 -6.37 -13.48
C VAL A 46 -14.83 -5.14 -12.80
N LEU A 47 -14.45 -5.29 -11.55
CA LEU A 47 -13.62 -4.31 -10.84
C LEU A 47 -12.13 -4.67 -11.03
N ALA A 48 -11.39 -3.81 -11.74
CA ALA A 48 -9.95 -3.94 -11.93
C ALA A 48 -9.25 -2.71 -11.35
N LEU A 49 -8.44 -2.92 -10.30
CA LEU A 49 -7.67 -1.90 -9.62
C LEU A 49 -6.21 -1.96 -10.08
N HIS A 50 -5.66 -0.83 -10.53
CA HIS A 50 -4.27 -0.72 -10.97
C HIS A 50 -3.46 0.14 -9.99
N SER A 51 -2.47 -0.49 -9.34
CA SER A 51 -1.60 0.13 -8.34
C SER A 51 -0.20 0.38 -8.91
N HIS A 52 0.19 1.64 -8.94
CA HIS A 52 1.49 2.08 -9.44
C HIS A 52 2.04 3.26 -8.66
N LEU A 53 3.34 3.19 -8.36
CA LEU A 53 4.18 4.33 -8.00
C LEU A 53 5.55 4.13 -8.67
N PRO A 54 6.24 5.22 -9.08
CA PRO A 54 7.63 5.12 -9.50
C PRO A 54 8.52 4.66 -8.33
N TYR A 55 9.79 4.37 -8.60
CA TYR A 55 10.74 4.05 -7.55
C TYR A 55 11.08 5.31 -6.74
N VAL A 56 10.60 5.39 -5.50
CA VAL A 56 10.73 6.55 -4.61
C VAL A 56 11.56 6.25 -3.35
N LEU A 57 11.72 4.98 -2.97
CA LEU A 57 12.57 4.61 -1.85
C LEU A 57 14.01 5.12 -2.06
N ASN A 58 14.59 5.71 -1.01
CA ASN A 58 15.93 6.31 -1.02
C ASN A 58 16.11 7.53 -1.96
N HIS A 59 15.04 8.09 -2.54
CA HIS A 59 15.09 9.24 -3.45
C HIS A 59 14.48 10.51 -2.81
N GLY A 60 14.84 10.76 -1.55
CA GLY A 60 14.22 11.80 -0.73
C GLY A 60 12.97 11.29 -0.01
N ARG A 61 12.46 12.10 0.92
CA ARG A 61 11.32 11.76 1.77
C ARG A 61 10.07 12.56 1.42
N TRP A 62 10.20 13.89 1.42
CA TRP A 62 9.12 14.85 1.14
C TRP A 62 9.63 15.98 0.22
N PRO A 63 8.81 16.57 -0.68
CA PRO A 63 7.39 16.29 -0.94
C PRO A 63 7.12 15.13 -1.88
N HIS A 64 8.14 14.66 -2.60
CA HIS A 64 8.05 13.53 -3.54
C HIS A 64 9.16 12.55 -3.17
N GLY A 65 8.81 11.44 -2.51
CA GLY A 65 9.78 10.53 -1.91
C GLY A 65 9.12 9.34 -1.20
N SER A 66 9.76 8.79 -0.17
CA SER A 66 9.20 7.67 0.61
C SER A 66 7.84 7.97 1.24
N ASP A 67 7.53 9.24 1.53
CA ASP A 67 6.21 9.63 2.07
C ASP A 67 5.08 9.28 1.10
N TRP A 68 5.27 9.41 -0.23
CA TRP A 68 4.26 9.01 -1.21
C TRP A 68 3.92 7.52 -1.14
N LEU A 69 4.94 6.67 -0.91
CA LEU A 69 4.71 5.24 -0.74
C LEU A 69 3.98 4.94 0.57
N CYS A 70 4.31 5.65 1.64
CA CYS A 70 3.65 5.52 2.94
C CYS A 70 2.20 6.03 2.89
N GLU A 71 1.92 7.13 2.21
CA GLU A 71 0.57 7.65 1.96
C GLU A 71 -0.27 6.65 1.18
N ALA A 72 0.26 6.08 0.08
CA ALA A 72 -0.43 5.04 -0.67
C ALA A 72 -0.73 3.80 0.20
N ALA A 73 0.20 3.40 1.07
CA ALA A 73 -0.03 2.29 1.99
C ALA A 73 -1.10 2.61 3.03
N LEU A 74 -1.00 3.77 3.70
CA LEU A 74 -1.88 4.18 4.79
C LEU A 74 -3.30 4.47 4.32
N ASP A 75 -3.45 5.17 3.20
CA ASP A 75 -4.74 5.69 2.75
C ASP A 75 -5.43 4.81 1.70
N THR A 76 -4.69 3.89 1.06
CA THR A 76 -5.25 3.00 0.02
C THR A 76 -5.09 1.52 0.35
N TYR A 77 -3.86 1.01 0.49
CA TYR A 77 -3.64 -0.44 0.53
C TYR A 77 -4.10 -1.09 1.85
N LEU A 78 -3.77 -0.48 3.00
CA LEU A 78 -4.22 -1.00 4.30
C LEU A 78 -5.75 -0.90 4.47
N PRO A 79 -6.42 0.22 4.12
CA PRO A 79 -7.88 0.27 4.15
C PRO A 79 -8.54 -0.75 3.20
N LEU A 80 -7.97 -0.96 2.02
CA LEU A 80 -8.47 -1.99 1.09
C LEU A 80 -8.32 -3.39 1.71
N LEU A 81 -7.16 -3.69 2.32
CA LEU A 81 -6.94 -4.95 3.02
C LEU A 81 -7.94 -5.16 4.16
N GLU A 82 -8.13 -4.16 5.02
CA GLU A 82 -9.12 -4.19 6.12
C GLU A 82 -10.52 -4.56 5.61
N ARG A 83 -10.98 -3.92 4.52
CA ARG A 83 -12.30 -4.23 3.92
C ARG A 83 -12.36 -5.63 3.31
N LEU A 84 -11.30 -6.09 2.66
CA LEU A 84 -11.24 -7.43 2.08
C LEU A 84 -11.28 -8.51 3.16
N GLU A 85 -10.61 -8.30 4.29
CA GLU A 85 -10.67 -9.20 5.45
C GLU A 85 -12.07 -9.23 6.07
N GLU A 86 -12.72 -8.07 6.25
CA GLU A 86 -14.11 -7.99 6.73
C GLU A 86 -15.10 -8.74 5.83
N LEU A 87 -15.01 -8.54 4.51
CA LEU A 87 -15.89 -9.21 3.55
C LEU A 87 -15.64 -10.73 3.52
N THR A 88 -14.38 -11.15 3.67
CA THR A 88 -14.01 -12.55 3.82
C THR A 88 -14.61 -13.15 5.09
N ALA A 89 -14.50 -12.46 6.23
CA ALA A 89 -15.08 -12.89 7.50
C ALA A 89 -16.61 -12.98 7.46
N ALA A 90 -17.27 -12.09 6.69
CA ALA A 90 -18.71 -12.11 6.45
C ALA A 90 -19.16 -13.16 5.42
N GLY A 91 -18.24 -13.93 4.83
CA GLY A 91 -18.55 -14.90 3.78
C GLY A 91 -19.09 -14.27 2.49
N THR A 92 -18.83 -12.98 2.27
CA THR A 92 -19.32 -12.24 1.10
C THR A 92 -18.36 -12.46 -0.09
N PRO A 93 -18.83 -12.98 -1.24
CA PRO A 93 -17.99 -13.11 -2.42
C PRO A 93 -17.56 -11.75 -2.97
N THR A 94 -16.25 -11.51 -3.10
CA THR A 94 -15.67 -10.24 -3.58
C THR A 94 -14.77 -10.44 -4.81
N PRO A 95 -15.32 -10.79 -5.98
CA PRO A 95 -14.52 -10.96 -7.19
C PRO A 95 -13.97 -9.62 -7.67
N MET A 96 -12.64 -9.47 -7.66
CA MET A 96 -11.94 -8.33 -8.23
C MET A 96 -10.54 -8.70 -8.70
N THR A 97 -9.94 -7.86 -9.53
CA THR A 97 -8.54 -7.98 -9.95
C THR A 97 -7.75 -6.80 -9.41
N ILE A 98 -6.65 -7.05 -8.72
CA ILE A 98 -5.74 -6.00 -8.23
C ILE A 98 -4.37 -6.23 -8.88
N GLY A 99 -3.93 -5.27 -9.69
CA GLY A 99 -2.62 -5.30 -10.33
C GLY A 99 -1.63 -4.40 -9.60
N PHE A 100 -0.45 -4.94 -9.27
CA PHE A 100 0.68 -4.16 -8.77
C PHE A 100 1.77 -4.13 -9.84
N THR A 101 2.24 -2.94 -10.21
CA THR A 101 3.43 -2.84 -11.07
C THR A 101 4.65 -3.43 -10.37
N ALA A 102 5.55 -4.08 -11.12
CA ALA A 102 6.72 -4.76 -10.55
C ALA A 102 7.61 -3.82 -9.72
N VAL A 103 7.76 -2.57 -10.15
CA VAL A 103 8.49 -1.53 -9.41
C VAL A 103 7.84 -1.22 -8.06
N LEU A 104 6.51 -1.14 -7.99
CA LEU A 104 5.79 -0.93 -6.73
C LEU A 104 5.89 -2.16 -5.82
N ALA A 105 5.66 -3.36 -6.36
CA ALA A 105 5.75 -4.60 -5.60
C ALA A 105 7.12 -4.79 -4.94
N ASN A 106 8.21 -4.47 -5.67
CA ASN A 106 9.57 -4.52 -5.12
C ASN A 106 9.79 -3.52 -3.97
N GLN A 107 9.19 -2.33 -4.05
CA GLN A 107 9.29 -1.34 -2.98
C GLN A 107 8.51 -1.76 -1.73
N LEU A 108 7.28 -2.27 -1.90
CA LEU A 108 6.44 -2.74 -0.80
C LEU A 108 7.07 -3.95 -0.06
N ALA A 109 7.86 -4.76 -0.76
CA ALA A 109 8.59 -5.88 -0.17
C ALA A 109 9.94 -5.49 0.49
N SER A 110 10.33 -4.21 0.42
CA SER A 110 11.62 -3.76 0.94
C SER A 110 11.59 -3.55 2.46
N PRO A 111 12.57 -4.03 3.24
CA PRO A 111 12.70 -3.70 4.66
C PRO A 111 12.85 -2.19 4.93
N THR A 112 13.32 -1.43 3.93
CA THR A 112 13.36 0.03 4.05
C THR A 112 11.96 0.62 4.09
N PHE A 113 11.02 0.10 3.30
CA PHE A 113 9.64 0.56 3.35
C PHE A 113 9.00 0.33 4.72
N THR A 114 9.22 -0.83 5.36
CA THR A 114 8.74 -1.09 6.73
C THR A 114 9.21 -0.02 7.71
N ARG A 115 10.51 0.33 7.69
CA ARG A 115 11.05 1.37 8.57
C ARG A 115 10.49 2.76 8.29
N GLU A 116 10.32 3.10 7.01
CA GLU A 116 9.69 4.37 6.61
C GLU A 116 8.24 4.42 7.09
N MET A 117 7.49 3.32 6.95
CA MET A 117 6.10 3.22 7.39
C MET A 117 5.96 3.34 8.92
N ASP A 118 6.83 2.68 9.69
CA ASP A 118 6.86 2.80 11.16
C ASP A 118 7.07 4.25 11.60
N ALA A 119 8.06 4.92 10.99
CA ALA A 119 8.34 6.33 11.26
C ALA A 119 7.17 7.22 10.83
N PHE A 120 6.49 6.89 9.73
CA PHE A 120 5.34 7.63 9.24
C PHE A 120 4.13 7.48 10.17
N PHE A 121 3.82 6.28 10.68
CA PHE A 121 2.78 6.09 11.69
C PHE A 121 3.06 6.89 12.97
N ALA A 122 4.30 6.83 13.48
CA ALA A 122 4.70 7.58 14.65
C ALA A 122 4.49 9.10 14.45
N GLN A 123 4.85 9.62 13.28
CA GLN A 123 4.62 11.01 12.92
C GLN A 123 3.12 11.37 12.88
N ARG A 124 2.26 10.53 12.29
CA ARG A 124 0.82 10.78 12.22
C ARG A 124 0.13 10.75 13.59
N LEU A 125 0.57 9.86 14.47
CA LEU A 125 0.08 9.80 15.85
C LEU A 125 0.54 11.00 16.68
N ALA A 126 1.81 11.41 16.56
CA ALA A 126 2.31 12.63 17.18
C ALA A 126 1.53 13.87 16.72
N ALA A 127 1.22 13.98 15.41
CA ALA A 127 0.37 15.04 14.90
C ALA A 127 -1.04 15.03 15.52
N CYS A 128 -1.60 13.85 15.85
CA CYS A 128 -2.86 13.77 16.59
C CYS A 128 -2.72 14.24 18.04
N ASP A 129 -1.56 14.07 18.67
CA ASP A 129 -1.29 14.55 20.04
C ASP A 129 -1.23 16.09 20.07
N GLU A 130 -0.63 16.70 19.05
CA GLU A 130 -0.43 18.14 18.95
C GLU A 130 -1.68 18.89 18.42
N ALA A 131 -2.49 18.23 17.58
CA ALA A 131 -3.61 18.85 16.87
C ALA A 131 -4.63 19.59 17.74
N PRO A 132 -5.07 19.09 18.92
CA PRO A 132 -6.05 19.81 19.72
C PRO A 132 -5.59 21.21 20.14
N ALA A 133 -4.33 21.35 20.57
CA ALA A 133 -3.79 22.66 20.95
C ALA A 133 -3.69 23.60 19.75
N ALA A 134 -3.19 23.09 18.61
CA ALA A 134 -3.05 23.86 17.38
C ALA A 134 -4.42 24.34 16.84
N LEU A 135 -5.42 23.46 16.80
CA LEU A 135 -6.77 23.77 16.31
C LEU A 135 -7.49 24.80 17.21
N ASN A 136 -7.29 24.72 18.53
CA ASN A 136 -7.84 25.75 19.42
C ASN A 136 -7.18 27.11 19.20
N ALA A 137 -5.86 27.14 18.99
CA ALA A 137 -5.12 28.38 18.74
C ALA A 137 -5.45 29.03 17.38
N SER A 138 -5.76 28.22 16.36
CA SER A 138 -6.13 28.73 15.02
C SER A 138 -7.60 29.16 14.90
N GLY A 139 -8.43 28.91 15.92
CA GLY A 139 -9.87 29.17 15.88
C GLY A 139 -10.70 28.03 15.28
N ASP A 140 -10.08 26.89 14.97
CA ASP A 140 -10.70 25.70 14.38
C ASP A 140 -11.13 24.66 15.43
N ALA A 141 -11.51 25.11 16.63
CA ALA A 141 -11.89 24.25 17.75
C ALA A 141 -13.01 23.24 17.40
N ALA A 142 -13.87 23.58 16.42
CA ALA A 142 -14.91 22.70 15.91
C ALA A 142 -14.37 21.40 15.27
N LEU A 143 -13.11 21.37 14.84
CA LEU A 143 -12.46 20.20 14.23
C LEU A 143 -11.80 19.26 15.26
N VAL A 144 -11.66 19.68 16.53
CA VAL A 144 -11.04 18.87 17.59
C VAL A 144 -11.64 17.45 17.69
N PRO A 145 -12.96 17.23 17.55
CA PRO A 145 -13.52 15.87 17.55
C PRO A 145 -12.95 14.94 16.45
N LEU A 146 -12.50 15.48 15.31
CA LEU A 146 -11.92 14.68 14.22
C LEU A 146 -10.58 14.05 14.60
N VAL A 147 -9.85 14.63 15.56
CA VAL A 147 -8.57 14.07 16.03
C VAL A 147 -8.78 12.64 16.58
N GLY A 148 -9.88 12.41 17.29
CA GLY A 148 -10.22 11.08 17.82
C GLY A 148 -10.46 10.06 16.70
N PHE A 149 -11.15 10.47 15.63
CA PHE A 149 -11.35 9.63 14.44
C PHE A 149 -10.02 9.24 13.80
N TRP A 150 -9.14 10.21 13.55
CA TRP A 150 -7.85 9.98 12.90
C TRP A 150 -6.92 9.12 13.75
N ARG A 151 -6.80 9.40 15.05
CA ARG A 151 -6.00 8.56 15.95
C ARG A 151 -6.50 7.11 15.94
N SER A 152 -7.80 6.90 16.08
CA SER A 152 -8.39 5.56 16.06
C SER A 152 -8.14 4.84 14.73
N ARG A 153 -8.26 5.55 13.60
CA ARG A 153 -7.96 5.01 12.27
C ARG A 153 -6.49 4.63 12.14
N PHE A 154 -5.56 5.52 12.48
CA PHE A 154 -4.12 5.24 12.37
C PHE A 154 -3.69 4.08 13.27
N SER A 155 -4.17 4.01 14.52
CA SER A 155 -3.85 2.90 15.42
C SER A 155 -4.38 1.55 14.91
N ARG A 156 -5.57 1.50 14.30
CA ARG A 156 -6.09 0.25 13.70
C ARG A 156 -5.25 -0.18 12.49
N LEU A 157 -4.95 0.75 11.59
CA LEU A 157 -4.16 0.44 10.39
C LEU A 157 -2.71 0.08 10.75
N GLN A 158 -2.15 0.66 11.81
CA GLN A 158 -0.84 0.28 12.33
C GLN A 158 -0.84 -1.13 12.93
N ALA A 159 -1.93 -1.54 13.57
CA ALA A 159 -2.06 -2.90 14.09
C ALA A 159 -2.27 -3.96 12.98
N LEU A 160 -2.79 -3.54 11.82
CA LEU A 160 -2.96 -4.38 10.64
C LEU A 160 -1.67 -4.55 9.83
N PHE A 161 -0.80 -3.53 9.84
CA PHE A 161 0.48 -3.52 9.12
C PHE A 161 1.52 -4.43 9.78
#